data_AF-A0A915M7Z5-F1
#
_entry.id   AF-A0A915M7Z5-F1
#
_cell.length_a   1.000
_cell.length_b   1.000
_cell.length_c   1.000
_cell.angle_alpha   90.00
_cell.angle_beta   90.00
_cell.angle_gamma   90.00
#
_symmetry.space_group_name_H-M   'P 1'
#
loop_
_entity.id
_entity.type
_entity.pdbx_description
1 polymer ?
#
loop_
_entity_poly.entity_id
_entity_poly.type
_entity_poly.pdbx_seq_one_letter_code
_entity_poly.pdbx_strand_id
1 'polypeptide(L)'
;MEIYWAVPSQQCLNKTRKPIEPQKYGIKTNKNQKFHGTEIVIFYEHQLGLYPYLEFNDFDESTNDDNLELNKTLIVKYINGGLPQNINLNDHLEKAKNDILKAIPDPDFSGPAIIDYEKWRPEWSLNWAARRIYQLESTKDVLERFPGISEKSATEIGRELFNKRARKFTVETIRLGRKLRPKALWGFYDTPLCNYDAGERWPVGCLELLWWLYAEVSALYSSIYLYPGDRKRKKILCERHMHAKVAEAEWTWSLRRKDRPVILFTKMELDPYSPSQNLFYSKEELFCSYEWTAQLGVDGLIIWSSSKQIGERCHSISVYLNNVFGPCSTRICHGRGRCILRDRRRHQKPWHGHDHWPRNKFTCICPRNETYYGEYCDLPGPRENKEKDFPGKTIIS
;
A
#
# COMPACT_ATOMS: atom_id res chain seq x y z
N MET A 1 -5.91 -10.60 -9.00
CA MET A 1 -5.16 -9.73 -8.12
C MET A 1 -4.17 -10.62 -7.42
N GLU A 2 -2.91 -10.24 -7.32
CA GLU A 2 -1.95 -10.95 -6.47
C GLU A 2 -2.14 -10.49 -5.03
N ILE A 3 -2.00 -11.40 -4.06
CA ILE A 3 -2.15 -11.05 -2.64
C ILE A 3 -0.84 -11.33 -1.94
N TYR A 4 -0.34 -10.35 -1.19
CA TYR A 4 0.94 -10.40 -0.50
C TYR A 4 0.73 -10.38 1.02
N TRP A 5 1.46 -11.23 1.72
CA TRP A 5 1.44 -11.32 3.17
C TRP A 5 2.53 -10.43 3.78
N ALA A 6 2.14 -9.27 4.31
CA ALA A 6 3.00 -8.34 5.04
C ALA A 6 2.70 -8.33 6.55
N VAL A 7 2.17 -9.44 7.09
CA VAL A 7 2.00 -9.64 8.53
C VAL A 7 3.32 -10.14 9.11
N PRO A 8 3.82 -9.60 10.25
CA PRO A 8 5.08 -9.99 10.88
C PRO A 8 5.00 -11.35 11.60
N SER A 9 4.50 -12.38 10.91
CA SER A 9 4.16 -13.68 11.48
C SER A 9 5.38 -14.59 11.76
N GLN A 10 6.60 -14.16 11.42
CA GLN A 10 7.83 -14.85 11.86
C GLN A 10 7.87 -15.05 13.39
N GLN A 11 7.40 -14.05 14.14
CA GLN A 11 7.33 -14.15 15.61
C GLN A 11 6.35 -15.25 16.06
N CYS A 12 5.27 -15.47 15.31
CA CYS A 12 4.35 -16.58 15.56
C CYS A 12 5.02 -17.92 15.37
N LEU A 13 5.72 -18.11 14.24
CA LEU A 13 6.49 -19.32 13.97
C LEU A 13 7.51 -19.61 15.08
N ASN A 14 8.23 -18.58 15.54
CA ASN A 14 9.22 -18.72 16.61
C ASN A 14 8.59 -19.11 17.95
N LYS A 15 7.45 -18.49 18.32
CA LYS A 15 6.81 -18.68 19.62
C LYS A 15 5.99 -19.96 19.72
N THR A 16 5.19 -20.28 18.71
CA THR A 16 4.23 -21.40 18.76
C THR A 16 4.77 -22.67 18.10
N ARG A 17 5.88 -22.58 17.36
CA ARG A 17 6.38 -23.63 16.45
C ARG A 17 5.37 -24.05 15.37
N LYS A 18 4.28 -23.30 15.20
CA LYS A 18 3.26 -23.51 14.19
C LYS A 18 3.21 -22.30 13.26
N PRO A 19 3.53 -22.46 11.97
CA PRO A 19 3.41 -21.37 11.01
C PRO A 19 1.94 -21.00 10.80
N ILE A 20 1.67 -19.71 10.59
CA ILE A 20 0.43 -19.28 9.91
C ILE A 20 0.61 -19.59 8.41
N GLU A 21 -0.36 -20.23 7.75
CA GLU A 21 -0.18 -20.79 6.39
C GLU A 21 -1.02 -20.07 5.31
N PRO A 22 -0.79 -18.77 5.05
CA PRO A 22 -1.53 -18.00 4.04
C PRO A 22 -1.33 -18.54 2.61
N GLN A 23 -0.24 -19.26 2.35
CA GLN A 23 0.06 -19.86 1.04
C GLN A 23 -1.02 -20.87 0.62
N LYS A 24 -1.73 -21.50 1.58
CA LYS A 24 -2.87 -22.39 1.29
C LYS A 24 -3.99 -21.70 0.51
N TYR A 25 -4.05 -20.37 0.57
CA TYR A 25 -5.07 -19.54 -0.07
C TYR A 25 -4.53 -18.74 -1.25
N GLY A 26 -3.36 -19.12 -1.79
CA GLY A 26 -2.71 -18.43 -2.91
C GLY A 26 -2.07 -17.09 -2.54
N ILE A 27 -1.88 -16.81 -1.25
CA ILE A 27 -1.27 -15.58 -0.76
C ILE A 27 0.26 -15.72 -0.81
N LYS A 28 0.91 -14.86 -1.60
CA LYS A 28 2.37 -14.78 -1.71
C LYS A 28 2.99 -14.36 -0.38
N THR A 29 3.91 -15.17 0.11
CA THR A 29 4.50 -15.00 1.44
C THR A 29 5.98 -15.29 1.39
N ASN A 30 6.77 -14.40 2.00
CA ASN A 30 8.21 -14.56 2.12
C ASN A 30 8.60 -15.90 2.78
N LYS A 31 9.69 -16.49 2.31
CA LYS A 31 10.28 -17.71 2.88
C LYS A 31 10.47 -17.56 4.40
N ASN A 32 10.10 -18.60 5.15
CA ASN A 32 10.14 -18.63 6.62
C ASN A 32 9.38 -17.48 7.30
N GLN A 33 8.39 -16.89 6.61
CA GLN A 33 7.56 -15.77 7.10
C GLN A 33 8.37 -14.53 7.49
N LYS A 34 9.59 -14.40 6.96
CA LYS A 34 10.42 -13.23 7.20
C LYS A 34 9.70 -11.99 6.71
N PHE A 35 9.83 -10.90 7.45
CA PHE A 35 9.21 -9.65 7.07
C PHE A 35 9.82 -9.09 5.76
N HIS A 36 11.13 -9.25 5.54
CA HIS A 36 11.78 -9.00 4.25
C HIS A 36 12.13 -10.33 3.58
N GLY A 37 11.82 -10.48 2.30
CA GLY A 37 12.10 -11.71 1.59
C GLY A 37 11.82 -11.67 0.10
N THR A 38 11.53 -12.85 -0.45
CA THR A 38 11.46 -13.13 -1.88
C THR A 38 10.21 -12.62 -2.57
N GLU A 39 9.15 -12.31 -1.82
CA GLU A 39 7.84 -11.92 -2.36
C GLU A 39 7.56 -10.43 -2.17
N ILE A 40 7.88 -9.87 -1.00
CA ILE A 40 7.60 -8.48 -0.63
C ILE A 40 8.65 -7.96 0.35
N VAL A 41 9.01 -6.69 0.21
CA VAL A 41 9.87 -5.96 1.16
C VAL A 41 9.24 -4.60 1.45
N ILE A 42 9.13 -4.26 2.73
CA ILE A 42 8.69 -2.94 3.22
C ILE A 42 9.84 -2.37 4.05
N PHE A 43 10.29 -1.17 3.72
CA PHE A 43 11.29 -0.44 4.49
C PHE A 43 10.62 0.63 5.35
N TYR A 44 10.56 0.39 6.66
CA TYR A 44 10.15 1.43 7.62
C TYR A 44 11.24 2.49 7.80
N GLU A 45 10.92 3.55 8.55
CA GLU A 45 11.70 4.80 8.65
C GLU A 45 13.19 4.59 8.98
N HIS A 46 13.48 3.63 9.85
CA HIS A 46 14.83 3.34 10.34
C HIS A 46 15.58 2.29 9.50
N GLN A 47 14.95 1.73 8.48
CA GLN A 47 15.43 0.56 7.75
C GLN A 47 16.04 0.88 6.39
N LEU A 48 15.88 2.11 5.88
CA LEU A 48 16.40 2.51 4.58
C LEU A 48 17.10 3.86 4.69
N GLY A 49 18.42 3.87 4.52
CA GLY A 49 19.23 5.07 4.51
C GLY A 49 19.17 5.85 5.82
N LEU A 50 19.39 7.16 5.71
CA LEU A 50 19.30 8.13 6.80
C LEU A 50 18.07 9.02 6.57
N TYR A 51 16.87 8.50 6.84
CA TYR A 51 15.64 9.29 6.74
C TYR A 51 15.62 10.37 7.84
N PRO A 52 15.56 11.67 7.49
CA PRO A 52 15.50 12.73 8.49
C PRO A 52 14.08 12.85 9.04
N TYR A 53 13.88 12.87 10.35
CA TYR A 53 12.57 13.12 10.94
C TYR A 53 12.65 13.64 12.38
N LEU A 54 11.55 14.21 12.85
CA LEU A 54 11.40 14.70 14.21
C LEU A 54 10.71 13.63 15.07
N GLU A 55 11.28 13.33 16.24
CA GLU A 55 10.59 12.63 17.33
C GLU A 55 10.01 13.68 18.27
N PHE A 56 8.70 13.65 18.52
CA PHE A 56 8.01 14.59 19.40
C PHE A 56 6.92 13.90 20.22
N ASN A 57 6.64 14.43 21.40
CA ASN A 57 5.56 13.95 22.29
C ASN A 57 4.19 14.48 21.81
N ASP A 58 3.11 13.80 22.25
CA ASP A 58 1.72 13.99 21.81
C ASP A 58 1.46 13.58 20.36
N PHE A 59 1.51 12.27 20.16
CA PHE A 59 1.17 11.64 18.91
C PHE A 59 -0.02 10.69 19.10
N ASP A 60 -1.20 11.17 18.71
CA ASP A 60 -2.22 10.26 18.20
C ASP A 60 -2.19 10.36 16.67
N GLU A 61 -1.58 9.38 16.03
CA GLU A 61 -1.48 9.25 14.56
C GLU A 61 -2.88 9.23 13.90
N SER A 62 -3.93 8.94 14.68
CA SER A 62 -5.33 8.87 14.23
C SER A 62 -6.08 10.20 14.30
N THR A 63 -5.56 11.22 14.98
CA THR A 63 -6.21 12.54 15.03
C THR A 63 -5.78 13.37 13.82
N ASN A 64 -6.63 13.39 12.78
CA ASN A 64 -6.64 14.46 11.78
C ASN A 64 -7.19 15.77 12.40
N ASP A 65 -6.82 16.07 13.65
CA ASP A 65 -7.26 17.28 14.32
C ASP A 65 -6.29 18.41 13.98
N ASP A 66 -6.77 19.37 13.20
CA ASP A 66 -6.05 20.61 12.91
C ASP A 66 -5.85 21.47 14.18
N ASN A 67 -6.53 21.12 15.29
CA ASN A 67 -6.39 21.76 16.60
C ASN A 67 -5.30 21.15 17.47
N LEU A 68 -4.35 20.37 16.91
CA LEU A 68 -3.14 20.01 17.67
C LEU A 68 -2.56 21.29 18.27
N GLU A 69 -2.57 21.40 19.59
CA GLU A 69 -1.96 22.52 20.30
C GLU A 69 -0.45 22.39 20.13
N LEU A 70 0.07 22.93 19.01
CA LEU A 70 1.50 22.95 18.67
C LEU A 70 2.35 23.52 19.81
N ASN A 71 1.74 24.33 20.68
CA ASN A 71 2.34 24.93 21.87
C ASN A 71 2.68 23.90 22.97
N LYS A 72 2.10 22.69 22.92
CA LYS A 72 2.40 21.57 23.82
C LYS A 72 3.26 20.48 23.17
N THR A 73 3.43 20.52 21.86
CA THR A 73 4.28 19.57 21.13
C THR A 73 5.75 19.79 21.49
N LEU A 74 6.31 18.85 22.26
CA LEU A 74 7.72 18.87 22.62
C LEU A 74 8.51 18.02 21.62
N ILE A 75 9.40 18.65 20.85
CA ILE A 75 10.38 17.91 20.05
C ILE A 75 11.39 17.26 21.01
N VAL A 76 11.38 15.93 21.01
CA VAL A 76 12.28 15.09 21.80
C VAL A 76 13.62 14.96 21.10
N LYS A 77 13.62 14.79 19.77
CA LYS A 77 14.86 14.53 19.03
C LYS A 77 14.77 14.85 17.54
N TYR A 78 15.90 15.31 16.99
CA TYR A 78 16.12 15.48 15.56
C TYR A 78 16.89 14.26 15.04
N ILE A 79 16.21 13.35 14.36
CA ILE A 79 16.82 12.16 13.78
C ILE A 79 17.38 12.53 12.41
N ASN A 80 18.67 12.25 12.19
CA ASN A 80 19.41 12.58 10.96
C ASN A 80 19.24 14.04 10.50
N GLY A 81 19.23 14.99 11.46
CA GLY A 81 19.03 16.42 11.18
C GLY A 81 17.57 16.86 11.11
N GLY A 82 16.60 15.95 11.27
CA GLY A 82 15.17 16.22 11.46
C GLY A 82 14.39 16.66 10.22
N LEU A 83 15.02 17.47 9.36
CA LEU A 83 14.43 18.08 8.19
C LEU A 83 15.15 17.66 6.91
N PRO A 84 14.44 17.54 5.76
CA PRO A 84 15.06 17.16 4.50
C PRO A 84 16.14 18.15 4.03
N GLN A 85 16.07 19.42 4.38
CA GLN A 85 17.11 20.40 4.05
C GLN A 85 18.41 20.26 4.86
N ASN A 86 18.39 19.47 5.95
CA ASN A 86 19.49 19.33 6.89
C ASN A 86 20.26 18.00 6.76
N ILE A 87 19.83 17.13 5.84
CA ILE A 87 20.50 15.85 5.58
C ILE A 87 21.62 15.98 4.54
N ASN A 88 22.72 15.25 4.76
CA ASN A 88 23.66 14.93 3.68
C ASN A 88 23.07 13.81 2.81
N LEU A 89 22.65 14.16 1.59
CA LEU A 89 22.03 13.22 0.67
C LEU A 89 22.97 12.07 0.27
N ASN A 90 24.28 12.32 0.15
CA ASN A 90 25.22 11.27 -0.25
C ASN A 90 25.34 10.19 0.83
N ASP A 91 25.41 10.61 2.09
CA ASP A 91 25.47 9.69 3.24
C ASP A 91 24.18 8.86 3.33
N HIS A 92 23.03 9.50 3.09
CA HIS A 92 21.75 8.79 2.98
C HIS A 92 21.78 7.73 1.88
N LEU A 93 22.23 8.09 0.66
CA LEU A 93 22.23 7.20 -0.49
C LEU A 93 23.22 6.04 -0.34
N GLU A 94 24.41 6.27 0.22
CA GLU A 94 25.37 5.20 0.51
C GLU A 94 24.83 4.22 1.55
N LYS A 95 24.21 4.73 2.63
CA LYS A 95 23.55 3.85 3.60
C LYS A 95 22.36 3.10 2.97
N ALA A 96 21.51 3.79 2.20
CA ALA A 96 20.35 3.20 1.55
C ALA A 96 20.74 2.09 0.57
N LYS A 97 21.83 2.29 -0.19
CA LYS A 97 22.40 1.26 -1.07
C LYS A 97 22.72 -0.02 -0.29
N ASN A 98 23.43 0.09 0.83
CA ASN A 98 23.78 -1.06 1.66
C ASN A 98 22.53 -1.73 2.27
N ASP A 99 21.57 -0.94 2.74
CA ASP A 99 20.31 -1.44 3.28
C ASP A 99 19.50 -2.22 2.23
N ILE A 100 19.40 -1.71 1.00
CA ILE A 100 18.71 -2.36 -0.13
C ILE A 100 19.40 -3.68 -0.49
N LEU A 101 20.72 -3.68 -0.63
CA LEU A 101 21.48 -4.87 -0.98
C LEU A 101 21.33 -5.96 0.09
N LYS A 102 21.21 -5.57 1.36
CA LYS A 102 20.99 -6.49 2.48
C LYS A 102 19.56 -7.03 2.53
N ALA A 103 18.56 -6.17 2.34
CA ALA A 103 17.15 -6.55 2.46
C ALA A 103 16.64 -7.33 1.24
N ILE A 104 17.12 -6.98 0.05
CA ILE A 104 16.75 -7.61 -1.22
C ILE A 104 18.02 -8.19 -1.84
N PRO A 105 18.57 -9.32 -1.37
CA PRO A 105 19.84 -9.84 -1.91
C PRO A 105 19.75 -10.27 -3.38
N ASP A 106 18.57 -10.69 -3.82
CA ASP A 106 18.32 -11.12 -5.20
C ASP A 106 18.24 -9.91 -6.16
N PRO A 107 19.15 -9.77 -7.15
CA PRO A 107 19.10 -8.69 -8.13
C PRO A 107 17.87 -8.76 -9.05
N ASP A 108 17.28 -9.95 -9.22
CA ASP A 108 16.13 -10.20 -10.09
C ASP A 108 14.78 -10.11 -9.36
N PHE A 109 14.78 -9.72 -8.08
CA PHE A 109 13.56 -9.52 -7.29
C PHE A 109 12.56 -8.64 -8.05
N SER A 110 11.36 -9.19 -8.26
CA SER A 110 10.28 -8.56 -9.03
C SER A 110 9.01 -8.32 -8.19
N GLY A 111 9.10 -8.47 -6.88
CA GLY A 111 7.99 -8.22 -5.96
C GLY A 111 7.84 -6.75 -5.57
N PRO A 112 6.84 -6.42 -4.74
CA PRO A 112 6.70 -5.11 -4.13
C PRO A 112 7.90 -4.73 -3.26
N ALA A 113 8.48 -3.56 -3.53
CA ALA A 113 9.51 -2.91 -2.71
C ALA A 113 8.99 -1.55 -2.25
N ILE A 114 8.46 -1.51 -1.03
CA ILE A 114 7.72 -0.36 -0.51
C ILE A 114 8.61 0.43 0.45
N ILE A 115 8.67 1.75 0.28
CA ILE A 115 9.30 2.67 1.24
C ILE A 115 8.19 3.28 2.08
N ASP A 116 8.25 3.10 3.38
CA ASP A 116 7.25 3.55 4.34
C ASP A 116 7.79 4.71 5.17
N TYR A 117 7.78 5.90 4.54
CA TYR A 117 8.23 7.16 5.14
C TYR A 117 7.02 8.04 5.44
N GLU A 118 6.52 7.97 6.67
CA GLU A 118 5.26 8.63 7.04
C GLU A 118 5.44 9.92 7.85
N LYS A 119 6.66 10.23 8.31
CA LYS A 119 6.88 11.32 9.27
C LYS A 119 6.60 12.69 8.67
N TRP A 120 6.94 12.91 7.41
CA TRP A 120 6.61 14.11 6.64
C TRP A 120 6.23 13.76 5.20
N ARG A 121 5.43 14.62 4.57
CA ARG A 121 5.03 14.48 3.15
C ARG A 121 5.96 15.33 2.29
N PRO A 122 6.35 14.89 1.08
CA PRO A 122 7.41 15.54 0.31
C PRO A 122 6.96 16.80 -0.43
N GLU A 123 5.91 17.44 0.05
CA GLU A 123 5.36 18.71 -0.41
C GLU A 123 4.88 19.50 0.82
N TRP A 124 5.35 20.73 0.95
CA TRP A 124 5.13 21.60 2.11
C TRP A 124 3.65 21.70 2.48
N SER A 125 2.79 21.98 1.49
CA SER A 125 1.35 22.18 1.68
C SER A 125 0.62 20.94 2.18
N LEU A 126 1.21 19.75 2.01
CA LEU A 126 0.66 18.50 2.52
C LEU A 126 1.04 18.24 3.98
N ASN A 127 1.94 19.01 4.59
CA ASN A 127 2.33 18.83 6.00
C ASN A 127 1.38 19.58 6.95
N TRP A 128 0.09 19.25 6.89
CA TRP A 128 -0.97 19.75 7.79
C TRP A 128 -1.15 18.87 9.05
N ALA A 129 -2.08 19.26 9.93
CA ALA A 129 -2.27 18.70 11.28
C ALA A 129 -0.95 18.51 12.03
N ALA A 130 -0.70 17.33 12.62
CA ALA A 130 0.51 17.05 13.38
C ALA A 130 1.82 17.20 12.58
N ARG A 131 1.77 17.13 11.25
CA ARG A 131 2.96 17.34 10.40
C ARG A 131 3.29 18.83 10.19
N ARG A 132 2.45 19.75 10.67
CA ARG A 132 2.73 21.20 10.64
C ARG A 132 4.02 21.57 11.38
N ILE A 133 4.46 20.75 12.32
CA ILE A 133 5.74 20.92 12.99
C ILE A 133 6.93 20.99 12.01
N TYR A 134 6.89 20.27 10.89
CA TYR A 134 7.93 20.34 9.87
C TYR A 134 7.98 21.70 9.16
N GLN A 135 6.83 22.37 9.03
CA GLN A 135 6.77 23.73 8.50
C GLN A 135 7.39 24.72 9.50
N LEU A 136 7.01 24.61 10.78
CA LEU A 136 7.52 25.47 11.84
C LEU A 136 9.03 25.33 12.03
N GLU A 137 9.54 24.11 12.11
CA GLU A 137 10.97 23.85 12.28
C GLU A 137 11.78 24.25 11.06
N SER A 138 11.20 24.15 9.86
CA SER A 138 11.84 24.69 8.65
C SER A 138 11.94 26.21 8.67
N THR A 139 10.90 26.91 9.15
CA THR A 139 10.94 28.37 9.33
C THR A 139 11.99 28.76 10.38
N LYS A 140 12.02 28.05 11.51
CA LYS A 140 12.97 28.29 12.60
C LYS A 140 14.42 28.07 12.17
N ASP A 141 14.71 26.99 11.45
CA ASP A 141 16.04 26.71 10.88
C ASP A 141 16.54 27.88 10.00
N VAL A 142 15.65 28.56 9.28
CA VAL A 142 16.01 29.75 8.49
C VAL A 142 16.24 30.98 9.37
N LEU A 143 15.39 31.21 10.38
CA LEU A 143 15.56 32.33 11.33
C LEU A 143 16.89 32.25 12.08
N GLU A 144 17.30 31.04 12.48
CA GLU A 144 18.57 30.80 13.15
C GLU A 144 19.78 31.09 12.23
N ARG A 145 19.66 30.78 10.94
CA ARG A 145 20.72 31.02 9.94
C ARG A 145 20.83 32.47 9.49
N PHE A 146 19.72 33.21 9.49
CA PHE A 146 19.64 34.58 9.00
C PHE A 146 19.03 35.51 10.05
N PRO A 147 19.79 35.91 11.09
CA PRO A 147 19.30 36.84 12.10
C PRO A 147 18.78 38.15 11.47
N GLY A 148 17.58 38.56 11.85
CA GLY A 148 16.99 39.84 11.43
C GLY A 148 16.06 39.81 10.22
N ILE A 149 15.87 38.65 9.56
CA ILE A 149 14.80 38.51 8.56
C ILE A 149 13.43 38.42 9.23
N SER A 150 12.38 38.82 8.52
CA SER A 150 11.01 38.65 9.01
C SER A 150 10.56 37.20 8.96
N GLU A 151 9.70 36.80 9.91
CA GLU A 151 9.12 35.44 9.97
C GLU A 151 8.42 35.04 8.66
N LYS A 152 7.74 35.98 7.99
CA LYS A 152 7.14 35.76 6.67
C LYS A 152 8.19 35.37 5.62
N SER A 153 9.32 36.08 5.59
CA SER A 153 10.40 35.78 4.64
C SER A 153 11.07 34.46 4.99
N ALA A 154 11.28 34.20 6.29
CA ALA A 154 11.84 32.94 6.77
C ALA A 154 10.97 31.74 6.38
N THR A 155 9.64 31.88 6.52
CA THR A 155 8.67 30.85 6.13
C THR A 155 8.71 30.56 4.64
N GLU A 156 8.80 31.60 3.82
CA GLU A 156 8.87 31.42 2.36
C GLU A 156 10.17 30.74 1.92
N ILE A 157 11.30 31.14 2.47
CA ILE A 157 12.60 30.49 2.24
C ILE A 157 12.56 29.04 2.75
N GLY A 158 12.00 28.80 3.93
CA GLY A 158 11.83 27.47 4.53
C GLY A 158 11.00 26.55 3.65
N ARG A 159 9.90 27.05 3.10
CA ARG A 159 9.03 26.36 2.13
C ARG A 159 9.80 25.92 0.89
N GLU A 160 10.54 26.83 0.26
CA GLU A 160 11.32 26.51 -0.93
C GLU A 160 12.43 25.48 -0.66
N LEU A 161 13.15 25.65 0.45
CA LEU A 161 14.21 24.72 0.86
C LEU A 161 13.65 23.33 1.15
N PHE A 162 12.57 23.26 1.94
CA PHE A 162 11.91 22.00 2.27
C PHE A 162 11.47 21.28 1.00
N ASN A 163 10.68 21.94 0.13
CA ASN A 163 10.17 21.31 -1.11
C ASN A 163 11.30 20.82 -2.02
N LYS A 164 12.31 21.67 -2.25
CA LYS A 164 13.46 21.32 -3.09
C LYS A 164 14.21 20.10 -2.55
N ARG A 165 14.42 20.07 -1.25
CA ARG A 165 15.24 19.04 -0.59
C ARG A 165 14.46 17.75 -0.38
N ALA A 166 13.20 17.82 0.03
CA ALA A 166 12.29 16.69 0.15
C ALA A 166 12.13 15.98 -1.19
N ARG A 167 11.82 16.74 -2.25
CA ARG A 167 11.73 16.20 -3.62
C ARG A 167 13.01 15.50 -4.04
N LYS A 168 14.17 16.15 -3.89
CA LYS A 168 15.46 15.57 -4.29
C LYS A 168 15.75 14.29 -3.50
N PHE A 169 15.53 14.30 -2.19
CA PHE A 169 15.68 13.14 -1.32
C PHE A 169 14.81 11.97 -1.82
N THR A 170 13.49 12.17 -1.91
CA THR A 170 12.53 11.13 -2.31
C THR A 170 12.83 10.55 -3.70
N VAL A 171 13.16 11.42 -4.67
CA VAL A 171 13.48 11.00 -6.05
C VAL A 171 14.79 10.22 -6.14
N GLU A 172 15.84 10.68 -5.48
CA GLU A 172 17.14 10.00 -5.57
C GLU A 172 17.11 8.66 -4.83
N THR A 173 16.38 8.55 -3.70
CA THR A 173 16.18 7.27 -3.00
C THR A 173 15.45 6.25 -3.88
N ILE A 174 14.34 6.64 -4.53
CA ILE A 174 13.58 5.70 -5.38
C ILE A 174 14.35 5.32 -6.66
N ARG A 175 15.11 6.26 -7.23
CA ARG A 175 15.98 5.98 -8.39
C ARG A 175 17.11 5.03 -8.03
N LEU A 176 17.71 5.17 -6.85
CA LEU A 176 18.69 4.23 -6.34
C LEU A 176 18.10 2.82 -6.21
N GLY A 177 16.91 2.70 -5.59
CA GLY A 177 16.19 1.43 -5.50
C GLY A 177 15.97 0.78 -6.86
N ARG A 178 15.41 1.54 -7.82
CA ARG A 178 15.17 1.07 -9.19
C ARG A 178 16.45 0.73 -9.95
N LYS A 179 17.56 1.43 -9.69
CA LYS A 179 18.86 1.10 -10.29
C LYS A 179 19.39 -0.22 -9.76
N LEU A 180 19.27 -0.46 -8.45
CA LEU A 180 19.76 -1.68 -7.81
C LEU A 180 18.86 -2.88 -8.08
N ARG A 181 17.54 -2.69 -8.10
CA ARG A 181 16.53 -3.73 -8.31
C ARG A 181 15.54 -3.28 -9.39
N PRO A 182 15.91 -3.39 -10.68
CA PRO A 182 15.15 -2.82 -11.78
C PRO A 182 13.82 -3.52 -12.08
N LYS A 183 13.68 -4.79 -11.67
CA LYS A 183 12.44 -5.57 -11.83
C LYS A 183 11.45 -5.37 -10.69
N ALA A 184 11.90 -4.83 -9.55
CA ALA A 184 11.08 -4.66 -8.37
C ALA A 184 10.05 -3.55 -8.56
N LEU A 185 8.89 -3.74 -7.93
CA LEU A 185 7.82 -2.76 -7.93
C LEU A 185 8.07 -1.73 -6.82
N TRP A 186 9.01 -0.82 -7.04
CA TRP A 186 9.31 0.31 -6.15
C TRP A 186 8.15 1.31 -6.05
N GLY A 187 7.86 1.76 -4.84
CA GLY A 187 6.92 2.85 -4.56
C GLY A 187 6.89 3.24 -3.08
N PHE A 188 6.15 4.29 -2.76
CA PHE A 188 5.96 4.74 -1.37
C PHE A 188 4.60 4.29 -0.84
N TYR A 189 4.56 3.89 0.42
CA TYR A 189 3.30 3.62 1.13
C TYR A 189 2.40 4.87 1.13
N ASP A 190 1.09 4.61 1.19
CA ASP A 190 -0.02 5.55 1.13
C ASP A 190 -0.02 6.52 -0.06
N THR A 191 0.44 6.07 -1.22
CA THR A 191 0.38 6.84 -2.47
C THR A 191 -0.91 6.57 -3.25
N PRO A 192 -1.64 7.61 -3.71
CA PRO A 192 -1.30 9.03 -3.70
C PRO A 192 -1.50 9.74 -2.34
N LEU A 193 -0.48 10.51 -1.89
CA LEU A 193 -0.32 11.07 -0.53
C LEU A 193 -1.20 12.30 -0.20
N CYS A 194 -2.29 12.50 -0.90
CA CYS A 194 -3.07 13.76 -0.86
C CYS A 194 -4.58 13.54 -0.88
N ASN A 195 -5.03 12.29 -1.00
CA ASN A 195 -6.43 11.92 -1.02
C ASN A 195 -6.80 11.12 0.26
N TYR A 196 -6.70 11.79 1.42
CA TYR A 196 -6.98 11.19 2.74
C TYR A 196 -8.49 11.07 3.05
N ASP A 197 -9.27 11.95 2.44
CA ASP A 197 -10.73 12.05 2.49
C ASP A 197 -11.42 11.47 1.25
N ALA A 198 -10.72 10.59 0.53
CA ALA A 198 -11.22 9.90 -0.65
C ALA A 198 -12.63 9.35 -0.42
N GLY A 199 -13.56 9.71 -1.31
CA GLY A 199 -14.95 9.27 -1.26
C GLY A 199 -15.87 10.21 -0.46
N GLU A 200 -15.32 11.08 0.37
CA GLU A 200 -16.06 12.14 1.08
C GLU A 200 -16.04 13.46 0.29
N ARG A 201 -14.88 13.82 -0.28
CA ARG A 201 -14.72 14.93 -1.22
C ARG A 201 -14.20 14.41 -2.58
N TRP A 202 -14.48 15.15 -3.67
CA TRP A 202 -13.92 14.86 -5.00
C TRP A 202 -12.39 15.02 -4.96
N PRO A 203 -11.62 14.22 -5.74
CA PRO A 203 -10.17 14.15 -5.63
C PRO A 203 -9.53 15.53 -5.78
N VAL A 204 -8.75 15.89 -4.77
CA VAL A 204 -8.09 17.19 -4.68
C VAL A 204 -6.72 17.09 -5.35
N GLY A 205 -6.64 17.42 -6.64
CA GLY A 205 -5.40 17.89 -7.31
C GLY A 205 -4.10 17.11 -7.09
N CYS A 206 -4.15 15.84 -6.66
CA CYS A 206 -2.96 15.10 -6.20
C CYS A 206 -1.87 15.02 -7.24
N LEU A 207 -2.32 14.82 -8.47
CA LEU A 207 -1.48 14.78 -9.64
C LEU A 207 -0.68 16.08 -9.80
N GLU A 208 -1.30 17.24 -9.66
CA GLU A 208 -0.62 18.52 -9.87
C GLU A 208 0.53 18.72 -8.88
N LEU A 209 0.32 18.31 -7.62
CA LEU A 209 1.30 18.44 -6.54
C LEU A 209 2.44 17.40 -6.64
N LEU A 210 2.11 16.15 -6.94
CA LEU A 210 3.03 15.02 -6.78
C LEU A 210 3.32 14.23 -8.06
N TRP A 211 3.00 14.77 -9.25
CA TRP A 211 3.30 14.10 -10.52
C TRP A 211 4.76 13.67 -10.64
N TRP A 212 5.67 14.49 -10.10
CA TRP A 212 7.11 14.27 -10.18
C TRP A 212 7.53 13.02 -9.38
N LEU A 213 6.77 12.65 -8.34
CA LEU A 213 6.98 11.44 -7.56
C LEU A 213 6.42 10.24 -8.31
N TYR A 214 5.17 10.34 -8.78
CA TYR A 214 4.49 9.25 -9.47
C TYR A 214 5.17 8.88 -10.79
N ALA A 215 5.87 9.83 -11.41
CA ALA A 215 6.76 9.60 -12.55
C ALA A 215 7.85 8.55 -12.27
N GLU A 216 8.41 8.58 -11.06
CA GLU A 216 9.63 7.87 -10.67
C GLU A 216 9.37 6.48 -10.08
N VAL A 217 8.21 6.26 -9.45
CA VAL A 217 7.84 4.94 -8.91
C VAL A 217 7.47 3.95 -10.02
N SER A 218 7.42 2.66 -9.70
CA SER A 218 6.98 1.59 -10.60
C SER A 218 5.61 1.01 -10.23
N ALA A 219 5.10 1.30 -9.02
CA ALA A 219 3.77 0.94 -8.56
C ALA A 219 3.24 2.02 -7.60
N LEU A 220 1.91 2.10 -7.47
CA LEU A 220 1.25 2.89 -6.42
C LEU A 220 0.76 1.98 -5.31
N TYR A 221 0.86 2.48 -4.08
CA TYR A 221 0.56 1.74 -2.85
C TYR A 221 -0.38 2.55 -1.96
N SER A 222 -1.69 2.52 -2.23
CA SER A 222 -2.65 3.25 -1.40
C SER A 222 -3.13 2.39 -0.24
N SER A 223 -3.28 3.00 0.93
CA SER A 223 -3.96 2.37 2.06
C SER A 223 -5.48 2.49 1.93
N ILE A 224 -6.19 1.42 2.28
CA ILE A 224 -7.66 1.33 2.35
C ILE A 224 -8.10 0.76 3.72
N TYR A 225 -7.29 1.03 4.75
CA TYR A 225 -7.53 0.56 6.11
C TYR A 225 -8.86 1.07 6.66
N LEU A 226 -9.58 0.16 7.31
CA LEU A 226 -10.73 0.43 8.16
C LEU A 226 -10.32 0.39 9.64
N TYR A 227 -10.83 1.32 10.42
CA TYR A 227 -10.62 1.46 11.86
C TYR A 227 -11.93 1.40 12.65
N PRO A 228 -11.89 1.11 13.97
CA PRO A 228 -13.07 1.22 14.84
C PRO A 228 -13.72 2.60 14.71
N GLY A 229 -15.05 2.65 14.64
CA GLY A 229 -15.80 3.91 14.50
C GLY A 229 -15.83 4.53 13.10
N ASP A 230 -15.05 4.04 12.13
CA ASP A 230 -15.02 4.62 10.78
C ASP A 230 -16.39 4.60 10.08
N ARG A 231 -16.81 5.75 9.56
CA ARG A 231 -18.02 5.87 8.73
C ARG A 231 -17.92 5.03 7.45
N LYS A 232 -16.70 4.86 6.92
CA LYS A 232 -16.38 4.05 5.72
C LYS A 232 -16.78 2.58 5.87
N ARG A 233 -16.98 2.08 7.10
CA ARG A 233 -17.51 0.73 7.37
C ARG A 233 -18.94 0.54 6.87
N LYS A 234 -19.69 1.63 6.63
CA LYS A 234 -21.01 1.57 5.97
C LYS A 234 -20.83 1.30 4.47
N LYS A 235 -21.51 0.28 3.95
CA LYS A 235 -21.37 -0.24 2.56
C LYS A 235 -21.26 0.85 1.47
N ILE A 236 -22.13 1.86 1.48
CA ILE A 236 -22.14 2.95 0.48
C ILE A 236 -20.89 3.84 0.59
N LEU A 237 -20.45 4.16 1.80
CA LEU A 237 -19.27 5.01 2.01
C LEU A 237 -17.99 4.25 1.69
N CYS A 238 -17.96 2.95 1.95
CA CYS A 238 -16.89 2.08 1.49
C CYS A 238 -16.74 2.14 -0.03
N GLU A 239 -17.83 1.90 -0.76
CA GLU A 239 -17.83 1.90 -2.23
C GLU A 239 -17.25 3.21 -2.78
N ARG A 240 -17.75 4.34 -2.28
CA ARG A 240 -17.25 5.67 -2.67
C ARG A 240 -15.76 5.84 -2.38
N HIS A 241 -15.31 5.39 -1.21
CA HIS A 241 -13.91 5.45 -0.82
C HIS A 241 -13.03 4.62 -1.76
N MET A 242 -13.43 3.37 -2.04
CA MET A 242 -12.70 2.45 -2.90
C MET A 242 -12.62 2.96 -4.34
N HIS A 243 -13.75 3.41 -4.89
CA HIS A 243 -13.78 4.00 -6.23
C HIS A 243 -12.90 5.24 -6.33
N ALA A 244 -12.93 6.13 -5.33
CA ALA A 244 -12.09 7.34 -5.33
C ALA A 244 -10.59 6.99 -5.30
N LYS A 245 -10.18 6.06 -4.42
CA LYS A 245 -8.78 5.63 -4.32
C LYS A 245 -8.27 4.98 -5.61
N VAL A 246 -9.06 4.09 -6.21
CA VAL A 246 -8.66 3.41 -7.47
C VAL A 246 -8.68 4.38 -8.65
N ALA A 247 -9.73 5.20 -8.80
CA ALA A 247 -9.85 6.14 -9.91
C ALA A 247 -8.70 7.14 -9.95
N GLU A 248 -8.23 7.60 -8.79
CA GLU A 248 -7.11 8.55 -8.74
C GLU A 248 -5.77 7.90 -9.08
N ALA A 249 -5.54 6.67 -8.61
CA ALA A 249 -4.38 5.89 -9.00
C ALA A 249 -4.37 5.62 -10.52
N GLU A 250 -5.52 5.26 -11.09
CA GLU A 250 -5.67 5.04 -12.52
C GLU A 250 -5.51 6.33 -13.34
N TRP A 251 -6.06 7.45 -12.88
CA TRP A 251 -5.88 8.75 -13.53
C TRP A 251 -4.39 9.14 -13.53
N THR A 252 -3.69 8.92 -12.42
CA THR A 252 -2.25 9.14 -12.34
C THR A 252 -1.47 8.37 -13.42
N TRP A 253 -1.92 7.17 -13.78
CA TRP A 253 -1.33 6.35 -14.84
C TRP A 253 -1.75 6.73 -16.26
N SER A 254 -3.02 7.09 -16.46
CA SER A 254 -3.58 7.38 -17.79
C SER A 254 -2.85 8.54 -18.48
N LEU A 255 -2.40 9.53 -17.71
CA LEU A 255 -1.71 10.72 -18.22
C LEU A 255 -0.30 10.45 -18.77
N ARG A 256 0.26 9.26 -18.55
CA ARG A 256 1.62 8.91 -19.00
C ARG A 256 1.69 7.74 -19.96
N ARG A 257 0.56 7.17 -20.39
CA ARG A 257 0.51 5.97 -21.26
C ARG A 257 1.38 4.83 -20.71
N LYS A 258 1.46 4.67 -19.39
CA LYS A 258 2.20 3.59 -18.74
C LYS A 258 1.23 2.65 -18.06
N ASP A 259 1.33 1.37 -18.39
CA ASP A 259 0.64 0.29 -17.69
C ASP A 259 1.46 -0.08 -16.45
N ARG A 260 1.16 0.56 -15.31
CA ARG A 260 1.82 0.32 -14.02
C ARG A 260 0.82 -0.21 -13.00
N PRO A 261 1.22 -1.17 -12.15
CA PRO A 261 0.29 -1.78 -11.22
C PRO A 261 -0.16 -0.81 -10.12
N VAL A 262 -1.43 -0.93 -9.75
CA VAL A 262 -1.97 -0.37 -8.50
C VAL A 262 -2.10 -1.50 -7.49
N ILE A 263 -1.43 -1.38 -6.35
CA ILE A 263 -1.44 -2.36 -5.28
C ILE A 263 -1.97 -1.68 -4.03
N LEU A 264 -2.95 -2.28 -3.36
CA LEU A 264 -3.59 -1.64 -2.21
C LEU A 264 -3.18 -2.31 -0.91
N PHE A 265 -3.06 -1.54 0.16
CA PHE A 265 -2.83 -2.02 1.52
C PHE A 265 -4.15 -2.18 2.26
N THR A 266 -4.38 -3.37 2.81
CA THR A 266 -5.52 -3.66 3.71
C THR A 266 -5.05 -4.32 5.01
N LYS A 267 -5.94 -4.40 6.00
CA LYS A 267 -5.74 -5.18 7.22
C LYS A 267 -6.72 -6.36 7.25
N MET A 268 -6.48 -7.29 8.17
CA MET A 268 -7.51 -8.24 8.63
C MET A 268 -8.08 -7.83 9.99
N GLU A 269 -7.40 -6.93 10.69
CA GLU A 269 -7.73 -6.45 12.03
C GLU A 269 -8.18 -5.00 11.95
N LEU A 270 -9.28 -4.65 12.64
CA LEU A 270 -9.74 -3.27 12.79
C LEU A 270 -8.70 -2.44 13.54
N ASP A 271 -8.19 -2.98 14.65
CA ASP A 271 -7.17 -2.32 15.44
C ASP A 271 -6.07 -3.32 15.88
N PRO A 272 -5.01 -3.50 15.07
CA PRO A 272 -3.89 -4.35 15.45
C PRO A 272 -3.01 -3.76 16.56
N TYR A 273 -3.28 -2.52 17.01
CA TYR A 273 -2.55 -1.86 18.09
C TYR A 273 -3.20 -2.05 19.47
N SER A 274 -4.46 -2.51 19.50
CA SER A 274 -5.23 -2.85 20.71
C SER A 274 -5.54 -4.36 20.75
N PRO A 275 -4.52 -5.23 20.93
CA PRO A 275 -4.63 -6.67 20.77
C PRO A 275 -5.62 -7.32 21.75
N SER A 276 -5.87 -6.71 22.90
CA SER A 276 -6.85 -7.19 23.89
C SER A 276 -8.28 -7.23 23.35
N GLN A 277 -8.61 -6.43 22.33
CA GLN A 277 -9.95 -6.39 21.76
C GLN A 277 -10.17 -7.48 20.69
N ASN A 278 -9.10 -8.07 20.12
CA ASN A 278 -9.17 -9.09 19.06
C ASN A 278 -10.20 -8.76 17.95
N LEU A 279 -10.24 -7.49 17.51
CA LEU A 279 -11.21 -7.04 16.51
C LEU A 279 -10.71 -7.32 15.10
N PHE A 280 -11.31 -8.31 14.45
CA PHE A 280 -11.09 -8.63 13.04
C PHE A 280 -12.17 -8.00 12.14
N TYR A 281 -11.85 -7.88 10.86
CA TYR A 281 -12.81 -7.42 9.87
C TYR A 281 -14.03 -8.35 9.82
N SER A 282 -15.22 -7.80 9.86
CA SER A 282 -16.45 -8.53 9.59
C SER A 282 -16.52 -8.94 8.12
N LYS A 283 -17.52 -9.74 7.74
CA LYS A 283 -17.73 -10.09 6.32
C LYS A 283 -18.02 -8.86 5.48
N GLU A 284 -18.72 -7.87 6.04
CA GLU A 284 -19.04 -6.60 5.40
C GLU A 284 -17.79 -5.71 5.22
N GLU A 285 -16.85 -5.76 6.17
CA GLU A 285 -15.58 -5.04 6.08
C GLU A 285 -14.59 -5.71 5.13
N LEU A 286 -14.63 -7.04 5.03
CA LEU A 286 -13.94 -7.77 3.97
C LEU A 286 -14.57 -7.50 2.60
N PHE A 287 -15.89 -7.42 2.50
CA PHE A 287 -16.54 -6.95 1.27
C PHE A 287 -16.00 -5.57 0.89
N CYS A 288 -15.87 -4.69 1.89
CA CYS A 288 -15.36 -3.35 1.69
C CYS A 288 -13.92 -3.32 1.14
N SER A 289 -13.00 -4.05 1.79
CA SER A 289 -11.57 -3.91 1.55
C SER A 289 -10.98 -4.94 0.60
N TYR A 290 -11.64 -6.09 0.42
CA TYR A 290 -11.19 -7.18 -0.43
C TYR A 290 -12.05 -7.34 -1.68
N GLU A 291 -13.37 -7.38 -1.53
CA GLU A 291 -14.25 -7.65 -2.69
C GLU A 291 -14.23 -6.50 -3.69
N TRP A 292 -14.25 -5.24 -3.22
CA TRP A 292 -14.11 -4.08 -4.10
C TRP A 292 -12.79 -4.03 -4.86
N THR A 293 -11.69 -4.46 -4.25
CA THR A 293 -10.39 -4.45 -4.93
C THR A 293 -10.37 -5.46 -6.08
N ALA A 294 -10.96 -6.63 -5.86
CA ALA A 294 -11.19 -7.61 -6.91
C ALA A 294 -12.17 -7.09 -7.99
N GLN A 295 -13.26 -6.43 -7.60
CA GLN A 295 -14.27 -5.91 -8.52
C GLN A 295 -13.73 -4.78 -9.42
N LEU A 296 -12.94 -3.88 -8.85
CA LEU A 296 -12.31 -2.76 -9.56
C LEU A 296 -11.10 -3.19 -10.39
N GLY A 297 -10.71 -4.46 -10.33
CA GLY A 297 -9.64 -5.01 -11.17
C GLY A 297 -8.23 -4.61 -10.72
N VAL A 298 -8.05 -4.23 -9.45
CA VAL A 298 -6.76 -3.84 -8.85
C VAL A 298 -5.71 -4.95 -9.02
N ASP A 299 -4.44 -4.58 -9.21
CA ASP A 299 -3.36 -5.52 -9.53
C ASP A 299 -2.92 -6.36 -8.36
N GLY A 300 -2.82 -5.75 -7.19
CA GLY A 300 -2.44 -6.45 -5.99
C GLY A 300 -3.11 -5.94 -4.72
N LEU A 301 -3.04 -6.78 -3.69
CA LEU A 301 -3.46 -6.46 -2.33
C LEU A 301 -2.36 -6.90 -1.37
N ILE A 302 -1.96 -6.03 -0.45
CA ILE A 302 -1.02 -6.31 0.62
C ILE A 302 -1.80 -6.37 1.93
N ILE A 303 -1.72 -7.51 2.61
CA ILE A 303 -2.33 -7.71 3.93
C ILE A 303 -1.29 -7.35 4.98
N TRP A 304 -1.52 -6.26 5.70
CA TRP A 304 -0.63 -5.74 6.73
C TRP A 304 -1.21 -5.96 8.13
N SER A 305 -0.33 -6.10 9.11
CA SER A 305 -0.66 -6.07 10.55
C SER A 305 0.53 -5.56 11.35
N SER A 306 0.25 -4.99 12.52
CA SER A 306 1.28 -4.47 13.42
C SER A 306 2.13 -5.60 14.03
N SER A 307 3.36 -5.29 14.39
CA SER A 307 4.22 -6.16 15.21
C SER A 307 3.87 -6.10 16.70
N LYS A 308 3.10 -5.09 17.14
CA LYS A 308 2.71 -4.91 18.54
C LYS A 308 2.00 -6.14 19.07
N GLN A 309 2.62 -6.78 20.08
CA GLN A 309 2.15 -8.01 20.73
C GLN A 309 1.69 -9.10 19.74
N ILE A 310 2.32 -9.18 18.55
CA ILE A 310 1.93 -10.15 17.52
C ILE A 310 1.96 -11.60 18.05
N GLY A 311 2.89 -11.90 18.96
CA GLY A 311 3.01 -13.19 19.64
C GLY A 311 1.80 -13.60 20.48
N GLU A 312 0.94 -12.67 20.88
CA GLU A 312 -0.33 -12.95 21.59
C GLU A 312 -1.49 -13.15 20.61
N ARG A 313 -1.40 -12.56 19.42
CA ARG A 313 -2.46 -12.58 18.39
C ARG A 313 -2.35 -13.73 17.40
N CYS A 314 -1.26 -14.50 17.42
CA CYS A 314 -0.99 -15.58 16.47
C CYS A 314 -2.14 -16.58 16.30
N HIS A 315 -2.75 -17.00 17.39
CA HIS A 315 -3.87 -17.94 17.35
C HIS A 315 -5.08 -17.33 16.64
N SER A 316 -5.51 -16.14 17.08
CA SER A 316 -6.66 -15.42 16.51
C SER A 316 -6.46 -15.13 15.01
N ILE A 317 -5.27 -14.68 14.62
CA ILE A 317 -4.92 -14.43 13.20
C ILE A 317 -5.01 -15.74 12.40
N SER A 318 -4.46 -16.84 12.92
CA SER A 318 -4.54 -18.14 12.23
C SER A 318 -5.98 -18.63 12.08
N VAL A 319 -6.80 -18.48 13.12
CA VAL A 319 -8.22 -18.87 13.10
C VAL A 319 -8.99 -18.03 12.09
N TYR A 320 -8.80 -16.70 12.12
CA TYR A 320 -9.47 -15.79 11.20
C TYR A 320 -9.05 -16.02 9.74
N LEU A 321 -7.76 -16.21 9.50
CA LEU A 321 -7.25 -16.56 8.17
C LEU A 321 -7.91 -17.84 7.65
N ASN A 322 -7.97 -18.89 8.46
CA ASN A 322 -8.46 -20.18 8.01
C ASN A 322 -9.98 -20.23 7.80
N ASN A 323 -10.73 -19.52 8.65
CA ASN A 323 -12.19 -19.64 8.68
C ASN A 323 -12.91 -18.49 7.96
N VAL A 324 -12.24 -17.35 7.74
CA VAL A 324 -12.87 -16.14 7.19
C VAL A 324 -12.14 -15.63 5.95
N PHE A 325 -10.90 -15.16 6.10
CA PHE A 325 -10.19 -14.48 5.00
C PHE A 325 -9.80 -15.43 3.86
N GLY A 326 -9.17 -16.56 4.18
CA GLY A 326 -8.68 -17.53 3.22
C GLY A 326 -9.77 -18.12 2.31
N PRO A 327 -10.91 -18.59 2.86
CA PRO A 327 -12.06 -19.00 2.07
C PRO A 327 -12.61 -17.88 1.16
N CYS A 328 -12.63 -16.63 1.63
CA CYS A 328 -13.03 -15.48 0.82
C CYS A 328 -12.06 -15.27 -0.37
N SER A 329 -10.76 -15.41 -0.13
CA SER A 329 -9.72 -15.30 -1.16
C SER A 329 -9.80 -16.37 -2.26
N THR A 330 -10.27 -17.57 -1.92
CA THR A 330 -10.27 -18.73 -2.84
C THR A 330 -11.60 -18.98 -3.54
N ARG A 331 -12.70 -18.33 -3.12
CA ARG A 331 -14.09 -18.68 -3.47
C ARG A 331 -14.43 -18.70 -4.98
N ILE A 332 -13.57 -18.13 -5.81
CA ILE A 332 -13.93 -17.70 -7.16
C ILE A 332 -13.05 -18.38 -8.20
N CYS A 333 -11.74 -18.31 -7.97
CA CYS A 333 -10.73 -18.89 -8.86
C CYS A 333 -10.04 -20.08 -8.21
N HIS A 334 -10.63 -20.66 -7.17
CA HIS A 334 -10.11 -21.83 -6.45
C HIS A 334 -8.68 -21.65 -5.93
N GLY A 335 -8.24 -20.41 -5.68
CA GLY A 335 -6.84 -20.09 -5.34
C GLY A 335 -5.83 -20.30 -6.48
N ARG A 336 -6.32 -20.54 -7.71
CA ARG A 336 -5.55 -20.93 -8.91
C ARG A 336 -5.60 -19.89 -10.01
N GLY A 337 -6.09 -18.68 -9.75
CA GLY A 337 -6.21 -17.64 -10.76
C GLY A 337 -6.57 -16.27 -10.19
N ARG A 338 -6.36 -15.22 -11.00
CA ARG A 338 -6.74 -13.84 -10.68
C ARG A 338 -8.21 -13.64 -11.01
N CYS A 339 -9.02 -13.36 -9.99
CA CYS A 339 -10.41 -13.02 -10.21
C CYS A 339 -10.57 -11.66 -10.92
N ILE A 340 -11.48 -11.60 -11.89
CA ILE A 340 -11.90 -10.40 -12.61
C ILE A 340 -13.42 -10.41 -12.87
N LEU A 341 -14.03 -9.23 -13.01
CA LEU A 341 -15.39 -9.11 -13.55
C LEU A 341 -15.41 -9.54 -15.03
N ARG A 342 -16.49 -10.21 -15.45
CA ARG A 342 -16.69 -10.62 -16.86
C ARG A 342 -16.86 -9.43 -17.80
N ASP A 343 -17.59 -8.40 -17.36
CA ASP A 343 -17.75 -7.17 -18.11
C ASP A 343 -16.60 -6.22 -17.75
N ARG A 344 -15.56 -6.21 -18.57
CA ARG A 344 -14.36 -5.37 -18.39
C ARG A 344 -14.58 -3.88 -18.69
N ARG A 345 -15.83 -3.43 -18.86
CA ARG A 345 -16.13 -2.00 -18.91
C ARG A 345 -15.82 -1.39 -17.55
N ARG A 346 -14.57 -0.94 -17.40
CA ARG A 346 -14.12 -0.08 -16.31
C ARG A 346 -15.17 1.03 -16.17
N HIS A 347 -15.73 1.21 -14.97
CA HIS A 347 -16.85 2.11 -14.65
C HIS A 347 -18.29 1.59 -14.86
N GLN A 348 -18.57 0.28 -14.88
CA GLN A 348 -19.94 -0.18 -14.64
C GLN A 348 -20.38 -0.01 -13.18
N LYS A 349 -21.70 0.21 -12.99
CA LYS A 349 -22.33 0.18 -11.67
C LYS A 349 -22.07 -1.18 -11.02
N PRO A 350 -21.52 -1.22 -9.81
CA PRO A 350 -21.21 -2.44 -9.11
C PRO A 350 -22.46 -3.24 -8.72
N TRP A 351 -22.25 -4.52 -8.43
CA TRP A 351 -23.34 -5.44 -8.15
C TRP A 351 -23.87 -5.25 -6.71
N HIS A 352 -25.17 -4.97 -6.58
CA HIS A 352 -25.83 -4.64 -5.32
C HIS A 352 -26.72 -5.75 -4.74
N GLY A 353 -26.65 -6.99 -5.24
CA GLY A 353 -27.52 -8.06 -4.75
C GLY A 353 -27.14 -8.61 -3.35
N HIS A 354 -27.97 -9.50 -2.82
CA HIS A 354 -27.83 -10.07 -1.48
C HIS A 354 -26.75 -11.17 -1.36
N ASP A 355 -26.53 -11.93 -2.44
CA ASP A 355 -25.48 -12.96 -2.56
C ASP A 355 -24.08 -12.38 -2.80
N HIS A 356 -23.28 -12.15 -1.76
CA HIS A 356 -21.86 -11.88 -1.94
C HIS A 356 -21.22 -12.90 -2.91
N TRP A 357 -20.77 -12.43 -4.08
CA TRP A 357 -20.16 -13.22 -5.13
C TRP A 357 -21.06 -14.12 -6.02
N PRO A 358 -21.89 -13.58 -6.92
CA PRO A 358 -22.59 -14.43 -7.89
C PRO A 358 -21.57 -14.90 -8.95
N ARG A 359 -21.27 -16.21 -8.98
CA ARG A 359 -20.29 -16.82 -9.91
C ARG A 359 -20.45 -16.36 -11.37
N ASN A 360 -21.69 -16.15 -11.81
CA ASN A 360 -22.02 -15.71 -13.17
C ASN A 360 -21.56 -14.29 -13.55
N LYS A 361 -21.08 -13.46 -12.60
CA LYS A 361 -20.57 -12.10 -12.88
C LYS A 361 -19.06 -12.01 -12.99
N PHE A 362 -18.35 -13.07 -12.58
CA PHE A 362 -16.90 -13.08 -12.49
C PHE A 362 -16.31 -14.21 -13.32
N THR A 363 -15.04 -14.06 -13.68
CA THR A 363 -14.22 -15.05 -14.35
C THR A 363 -12.79 -14.94 -13.82
N CYS A 364 -11.91 -15.83 -14.25
CA CYS A 364 -10.56 -15.92 -13.74
C CYS A 364 -9.53 -15.79 -14.86
N ILE A 365 -8.46 -15.06 -14.57
CA ILE A 365 -7.22 -15.10 -15.36
C ILE A 365 -6.34 -16.17 -14.72
N CYS A 366 -6.22 -17.32 -15.38
CA CYS A 366 -5.36 -18.41 -14.91
C CYS A 366 -3.87 -18.09 -15.13
N PRO A 367 -2.98 -18.63 -14.27
CA PRO A 367 -1.56 -18.38 -14.37
C PRO A 367 -1.00 -18.87 -15.71
N ARG A 368 -0.06 -18.10 -16.26
CA ARG A 368 0.53 -18.34 -17.59
C ARG A 368 1.38 -19.61 -17.69
N ASN A 369 1.71 -20.24 -16.56
CA ASN A 369 2.53 -21.45 -16.50
C ASN A 369 1.75 -22.74 -16.85
N GLU A 370 0.56 -22.62 -17.42
CA GLU A 370 -0.24 -23.70 -18.00
C GLU A 370 -0.56 -24.87 -17.05
N THR A 371 -0.51 -24.65 -15.73
CA THR A 371 -0.90 -25.69 -14.76
C THR A 371 -2.41 -25.80 -14.62
N TYR A 372 -3.15 -24.69 -14.84
CA TYR A 372 -4.60 -24.64 -14.74
C TYR A 372 -5.20 -23.72 -15.82
N TYR A 373 -6.35 -24.12 -16.36
CA TYR A 373 -7.12 -23.36 -17.35
C TYR A 373 -8.62 -23.48 -17.08
N GLY A 374 -9.45 -22.94 -17.97
CA GLY A 374 -10.90 -22.86 -17.80
C GLY A 374 -11.34 -21.53 -17.19
N GLU A 375 -12.66 -21.33 -17.16
CA GLU A 375 -13.27 -20.05 -16.78
C GLU A 375 -13.01 -19.65 -15.32
N TYR A 376 -12.76 -20.64 -14.46
CA TYR A 376 -12.51 -20.46 -13.03
C TYR A 376 -11.19 -21.10 -12.56
N CYS A 377 -10.29 -21.45 -13.49
CA CYS A 377 -9.00 -22.10 -13.21
C CYS A 377 -9.13 -23.43 -12.45
N ASP A 378 -10.19 -24.15 -12.74
CA ASP A 378 -10.58 -25.43 -12.15
C ASP A 378 -10.12 -26.64 -12.98
N LEU A 379 -9.71 -26.45 -14.24
CA LEU A 379 -9.24 -27.50 -15.12
C LEU A 379 -7.70 -27.63 -15.06
N PRO A 380 -7.13 -28.82 -14.78
CA PRO A 380 -5.68 -29.04 -14.75
C PRO A 380 -5.10 -29.33 -16.15
N GLY A 381 -3.90 -28.81 -16.47
CA GLY A 381 -3.08 -29.27 -17.60
C GLY A 381 -2.70 -28.21 -18.65
N PRO A 382 -1.72 -28.50 -19.53
CA PRO A 382 -1.31 -27.59 -20.59
C PRO A 382 -2.43 -27.41 -21.61
N ARG A 383 -2.47 -26.23 -22.25
CA ARG A 383 -3.52 -25.82 -23.17
C ARG A 383 -3.44 -26.67 -24.45
N GLU A 384 -4.09 -27.83 -24.49
CA GLU A 384 -4.26 -28.54 -25.76
C GLU A 384 -5.03 -27.62 -26.71
N ASN A 385 -4.34 -27.14 -27.74
CA ASN A 385 -4.95 -26.43 -28.86
C ASN A 385 -5.95 -27.36 -29.55
N LYS A 386 -7.18 -27.42 -29.05
CA LYS A 386 -8.33 -27.91 -29.83
C LYS A 386 -8.82 -26.78 -30.71
N GLU A 387 -8.02 -26.46 -31.72
CA GLU A 387 -8.57 -25.92 -32.95
C GLU A 387 -9.11 -27.09 -33.78
N LYS A 388 -10.37 -26.93 -34.23
CA LYS A 388 -11.11 -27.72 -35.22
C LYS A 388 -11.75 -29.02 -34.72
N ASP A 389 -13.02 -28.91 -34.35
CA ASP A 389 -14.09 -29.68 -35.00
C ASP A 389 -15.45 -29.03 -34.73
N PHE A 390 -15.94 -28.27 -35.71
CA PHE A 390 -17.36 -27.92 -35.78
C PHE A 390 -18.06 -29.08 -36.50
N PRO A 391 -19.06 -29.76 -35.90
CA PRO A 391 -19.86 -30.73 -36.62
C PRO A 391 -20.69 -30.01 -37.69
N GLY A 392 -20.68 -30.58 -38.89
CA GLY A 392 -21.10 -29.98 -40.14
C GLY A 392 -22.52 -29.39 -40.16
N LYS A 393 -22.64 -28.30 -40.91
CA LYS A 393 -23.91 -27.83 -41.48
C LYS A 393 -24.42 -28.89 -42.46
N THR A 394 -25.54 -29.52 -42.14
CA THR A 394 -26.36 -30.24 -43.10
C THR A 394 -26.98 -29.23 -44.07
N ILE A 395 -26.59 -29.29 -45.34
CA ILE A 395 -27.27 -28.62 -46.46
C ILE A 395 -28.38 -29.58 -46.90
N ILE A 396 -29.63 -29.15 -46.80
CA ILE A 396 -30.79 -29.85 -47.38
C ILE A 396 -30.91 -29.37 -48.84
N SER A 397 -30.98 -30.33 -49.75
CA SER A 397 -31.28 -30.19 -51.18
C SER A 397 -32.71 -29.76 -51.45
#